data_AF-A0A803XXJ0-F1
#
_entry.id   AF-A0A803XXJ0-F1
#
_cell.length_a   1.000
_cell.length_b   1.000
_cell.length_c   1.000
_cell.angle_alpha   90.00
_cell.angle_beta   90.00
_cell.angle_gamma   90.00
#
_symmetry.space_group_name_H-M   'P 1'
#
loop_
_entity.id
_entity.type
_entity.pdbx_description
1 polymer ?
#
loop_
_entity_poly.entity_id
_entity_poly.type
_entity_poly.pdbx_seq_one_letter_code
_entity_poly.pdbx_strand_id
1 'polypeptide(L)'
;HTNNTELLAFYVALVAPVFCGNVLVWPTEGSHWLNVKMVIQELIHRGHSVTILVSNASLFIQPKAETTEKFEVFNVPFKKDTIANLIEEIVALWLNNRPTASTFWQFYRELGKLSKSWHQVNRQMCDAVLTNRELMAHLQGSGYDLLLSDPVTLCGDLVALKLALPFMYSLRFSPASTVERHCGKIPAPPSYTPAALSELTDHMSFGERIKNILSYHLQDYIFQRYWGEWDIYYSKILGKLLLLAEITHAIHIGLQTQSLGAKVQVRTKAVLNFFPPKYLPRGEKKKKKGGYERLCRYPASPGPRALRDRGKGRELADSFNKNTTQRSEEEG
;
A
#
# COMPACT_ATOMS: atom_id res chain seq x y z
N HIS A 1 -0.07 36.63 -48.94
CA HIS A 1 0.90 35.73 -48.30
C HIS A 1 0.46 35.44 -46.89
N THR A 2 -0.35 34.40 -46.71
CA THR A 2 -0.61 33.81 -45.40
C THR A 2 0.70 33.20 -44.91
N ASN A 3 1.21 33.69 -43.79
CA ASN A 3 2.46 33.25 -43.19
C ASN A 3 2.35 31.76 -42.83
N ASN A 4 2.91 30.89 -43.65
CA ASN A 4 2.99 29.44 -43.40
C ASN A 4 3.60 29.13 -42.03
N THR A 5 4.42 30.03 -41.48
CA THR A 5 5.01 29.97 -40.14
C THR A 5 3.99 30.12 -39.01
N GLU A 6 2.99 30.99 -39.15
CA GLU A 6 1.93 31.16 -38.16
C GLU A 6 0.97 29.97 -38.15
N LEU A 7 0.67 29.42 -39.33
CA LEU A 7 -0.11 28.20 -39.49
C LEU A 7 0.60 26.98 -38.88
N LEU A 8 1.93 26.87 -39.07
CA LEU A 8 2.74 25.81 -38.46
C LEU A 8 2.77 25.93 -36.93
N ALA A 9 2.96 27.15 -36.41
CA ALA A 9 2.95 27.41 -34.97
C ALA A 9 1.58 27.12 -34.35
N PHE A 10 0.49 27.42 -35.07
CA PHE A 10 -0.88 27.11 -34.65
C PHE A 10 -1.14 25.59 -34.65
N TYR A 11 -0.65 24.85 -35.66
CA TYR A 11 -0.71 23.38 -35.68
C TYR A 11 0.10 22.76 -34.54
N VAL A 12 1.30 23.24 -34.26
CA VAL A 12 2.14 22.77 -33.13
C VAL A 12 1.50 23.12 -31.77
N ALA A 13 0.75 24.22 -31.67
CA ALA A 13 0.02 24.58 -30.46
C ALA A 13 -1.30 23.79 -30.28
N LEU A 14 -1.94 23.40 -31.38
CA LEU A 14 -3.17 22.58 -31.38
C LEU A 14 -2.90 21.09 -31.15
N VAL A 15 -1.76 20.60 -31.60
CA VAL A 15 -1.24 19.29 -31.20
C VAL A 15 -0.69 19.47 -29.79
N ALA A 16 -1.54 19.26 -28.78
CA ALA A 16 -1.09 19.24 -27.39
C ALA A 16 0.20 18.41 -27.31
N PRO A 17 1.28 18.91 -26.66
CA PRO A 17 2.50 18.12 -26.53
C PRO A 17 2.14 16.79 -25.87
N VAL A 18 2.20 15.71 -26.64
CA VAL A 18 2.05 14.35 -26.11
C VAL A 18 3.31 14.12 -25.30
N PHE A 19 3.22 14.32 -23.99
CA PHE A 19 4.34 14.08 -23.09
C PHE A 19 4.56 12.58 -22.98
N CYS A 20 5.44 12.04 -23.81
CA CYS A 20 5.90 10.67 -23.74
C CYS A 20 6.81 10.48 -22.51
N GLY A 21 6.20 10.16 -21.37
CA GLY A 21 6.93 9.80 -20.14
C GLY A 21 7.55 8.39 -20.19
N ASN A 22 8.62 8.20 -19.43
CA ASN A 22 9.30 6.92 -19.22
C ASN A 22 8.91 6.32 -17.86
N VAL A 23 8.16 5.21 -17.87
CA VAL A 23 7.53 4.62 -16.68
C VAL A 23 8.23 3.32 -16.28
N LEU A 24 8.67 3.26 -15.02
CA LEU A 24 9.17 2.03 -14.40
C LEU A 24 8.03 1.33 -13.67
N VAL A 25 7.88 0.03 -13.86
CA VAL A 25 6.82 -0.76 -13.21
C VAL A 25 7.42 -1.73 -12.20
N TRP A 26 6.90 -1.71 -10.97
CA TRP A 26 7.12 -2.72 -9.93
C TRP A 26 5.87 -3.61 -9.82
N PRO A 27 5.85 -4.79 -10.45
CA PRO A 27 4.64 -5.57 -10.62
C PRO A 27 4.37 -6.57 -9.48
N THR A 28 3.13 -7.09 -9.45
CA THR A 28 2.70 -8.24 -8.67
C THR A 28 2.12 -9.31 -9.60
N GLU A 29 2.34 -10.59 -9.29
CA GLU A 29 1.90 -11.74 -10.08
C GLU A 29 0.36 -11.94 -10.11
N GLY A 30 -0.10 -12.82 -11.00
CA GLY A 30 -1.49 -13.28 -11.03
C GLY A 30 -2.49 -12.23 -11.52
N SER A 31 -3.63 -12.09 -10.84
CA SER A 31 -4.69 -11.15 -11.24
C SER A 31 -4.25 -9.68 -11.20
N HIS A 32 -3.31 -9.35 -10.31
CA HIS A 32 -2.72 -8.02 -10.22
C HIS A 32 -1.93 -7.67 -11.48
N TRP A 33 -1.20 -8.64 -12.03
CA TRP A 33 -0.50 -8.46 -13.30
C TRP A 33 -1.48 -8.16 -14.44
N LEU A 34 -2.61 -8.86 -14.51
CA LEU A 34 -3.63 -8.60 -15.54
C LEU A 34 -4.17 -7.16 -15.47
N ASN A 35 -4.41 -6.64 -14.26
CA ASN A 35 -4.84 -5.27 -14.06
C ASN A 35 -3.78 -4.26 -14.53
N VAL A 36 -2.53 -4.43 -14.09
CA VAL A 36 -1.42 -3.53 -14.44
C VAL A 36 -1.10 -3.63 -15.94
N LYS A 37 -1.21 -4.81 -16.54
CA LYS A 37 -0.95 -5.03 -17.96
C LYS A 37 -1.85 -4.18 -18.85
N MET A 38 -3.13 -4.03 -18.50
CA MET A 38 -4.05 -3.15 -19.25
C MET A 38 -3.61 -1.68 -19.18
N VAL A 39 -3.15 -1.24 -18.00
CA VAL A 39 -2.60 0.12 -17.80
C VAL A 39 -1.33 0.30 -18.64
N ILE A 40 -0.43 -0.68 -18.65
CA ILE A 40 0.80 -0.66 -19.45
C ILE A 40 0.48 -0.54 -20.94
N GLN A 41 -0.48 -1.33 -21.44
CA GLN A 41 -0.88 -1.29 -22.85
C GLN A 41 -1.40 0.09 -23.25
N GLU A 42 -2.22 0.72 -22.41
CA GLU A 42 -2.73 2.06 -22.67
C GLU A 42 -1.61 3.13 -22.58
N LEU A 43 -0.69 3.00 -21.64
CA LEU A 43 0.48 3.89 -21.55
C LEU A 43 1.32 3.82 -22.83
N ILE A 44 1.62 2.61 -23.31
CA ILE A 44 2.36 2.39 -24.56
C ILE A 44 1.58 2.95 -25.75
N HIS A 45 0.27 2.70 -25.82
CA HIS A 45 -0.59 3.22 -26.88
C HIS A 45 -0.58 4.76 -26.95
N ARG A 46 -0.46 5.43 -25.80
CA ARG A 46 -0.32 6.90 -25.69
C ARG A 46 1.11 7.41 -25.91
N GLY A 47 2.05 6.54 -26.28
CA GLY A 47 3.43 6.90 -26.61
C GLY A 47 4.40 6.90 -25.42
N HIS A 48 3.99 6.41 -24.24
CA HIS A 48 4.91 6.27 -23.10
C HIS A 48 5.86 5.08 -23.29
N SER A 49 7.11 5.24 -22.86
CA SER A 49 8.05 4.11 -22.74
C SER A 49 7.80 3.42 -21.42
N VAL A 50 7.66 2.10 -21.41
CA VAL A 50 7.41 1.33 -20.19
C VAL A 50 8.49 0.26 -20.02
N THR A 51 9.08 0.23 -18.84
CA THR A 51 10.02 -0.81 -18.41
C THR A 51 9.46 -1.54 -17.20
N ILE A 52 9.42 -2.86 -17.25
CA ILE A 52 8.94 -3.72 -16.17
C ILE A 52 10.15 -4.31 -15.42
N LEU A 53 10.26 -4.01 -14.12
CA LEU A 53 11.29 -4.59 -13.26
C LEU A 53 10.78 -5.93 -12.74
N VAL A 54 11.30 -7.03 -13.30
CA VAL A 54 10.78 -8.39 -13.08
C VAL A 54 11.85 -9.29 -12.46
N SER A 55 11.45 -10.19 -11.56
CA SER A 55 12.39 -11.17 -10.99
C SER A 55 12.59 -12.35 -11.93
N ASN A 56 13.76 -12.99 -11.90
CA ASN A 56 14.00 -14.26 -12.62
C ASN A 56 13.09 -15.41 -12.11
N ALA A 57 12.50 -15.27 -10.92
CA ALA A 57 11.52 -16.18 -10.34
C ALA A 57 10.06 -15.85 -10.71
N SER A 58 9.83 -14.91 -11.63
CA SER A 58 8.49 -14.57 -12.09
C SER A 58 7.82 -15.73 -12.84
N LEU A 59 6.50 -15.87 -12.63
CA LEU A 59 5.68 -16.93 -13.21
C LEU A 59 4.97 -16.46 -14.47
N PHE A 60 4.16 -15.41 -14.35
CA PHE A 60 3.25 -14.96 -15.40
C PHE A 60 3.81 -13.78 -16.20
N ILE A 61 4.83 -13.10 -15.68
CA ILE A 61 5.47 -11.94 -16.30
C ILE A 61 6.73 -12.41 -17.01
N GLN A 62 6.57 -12.83 -18.26
CA GLN A 62 7.68 -13.38 -19.04
C GLN A 62 8.13 -12.38 -20.11
N PRO A 63 9.42 -12.02 -20.14
CA PRO A 63 9.98 -11.23 -21.22
C PRO A 63 9.79 -11.94 -22.56
N LYS A 64 9.28 -11.23 -23.57
CA LYS A 64 9.14 -11.73 -24.94
C LYS A 64 9.90 -10.80 -25.88
N ALA A 65 10.54 -11.36 -26.90
CA ALA A 65 11.34 -10.56 -27.83
C ALA A 65 10.52 -9.57 -28.67
N GLU A 66 9.22 -9.83 -28.84
CA GLU A 66 8.33 -9.08 -29.73
C GLU A 66 7.42 -8.07 -29.00
N THR A 67 7.58 -7.89 -27.69
CA THR A 67 6.75 -6.95 -26.93
C THR A 67 7.28 -5.53 -26.98
N THR A 68 6.39 -4.55 -27.01
CA THR A 68 6.73 -3.13 -26.99
C THR A 68 7.24 -2.69 -25.61
N GLU A 69 6.80 -3.37 -24.53
CA GLU A 69 7.36 -3.20 -23.19
C GLU A 69 8.80 -3.72 -23.08
N LYS A 70 9.62 -2.99 -22.31
CA LYS A 70 10.99 -3.40 -21.94
C LYS A 70 10.96 -4.17 -20.62
N PHE A 71 11.92 -5.07 -20.44
CA PHE A 71 12.07 -5.84 -19.21
C PHE A 71 13.45 -5.65 -18.62
N GLU A 72 13.51 -5.38 -17.32
CA GLU A 72 14.73 -5.39 -16.52
C GLU A 72 14.62 -6.57 -15.55
N VAL A 73 15.45 -7.59 -15.77
CA VAL A 73 15.39 -8.83 -14.99
C VAL A 73 16.39 -8.78 -13.84
N PHE A 74 15.92 -8.95 -12.60
CA PHE A 74 16.78 -9.05 -11.42
C PHE A 74 16.75 -10.46 -10.82
N ASN A 75 17.88 -10.88 -10.26
CA ASN A 75 18.04 -12.22 -9.69
C ASN A 75 17.66 -12.25 -8.21
N VAL A 76 16.80 -13.17 -7.82
CA VAL A 76 16.40 -13.41 -6.43
C VAL A 76 16.97 -14.72 -5.90
N PRO A 77 17.11 -14.87 -4.55
CA PRO A 77 17.70 -16.07 -3.95
C PRO A 77 16.74 -17.27 -3.85
N PHE A 78 15.59 -17.23 -4.53
CA PHE A 78 14.56 -18.26 -4.50
C PHE A 78 14.10 -18.63 -5.92
N LYS A 79 13.38 -19.75 -6.04
CA LYS A 79 12.94 -20.30 -7.33
C LYS A 79 11.48 -19.91 -7.63
N LYS A 80 11.08 -20.10 -8.88
CA LYS A 80 9.69 -19.95 -9.34
C LYS A 80 8.68 -20.71 -8.47
N ASP A 81 9.04 -21.92 -8.04
CA ASP A 81 8.20 -22.76 -7.18
C ASP A 81 7.83 -22.09 -5.85
N THR A 82 8.70 -21.21 -5.32
CA THR A 82 8.38 -20.44 -4.10
C THR A 82 7.20 -19.50 -4.33
N ILE A 83 7.16 -18.83 -5.47
CA ILE A 83 6.03 -17.95 -5.84
C ILE A 83 4.78 -18.79 -6.15
N ALA A 84 4.95 -19.92 -6.84
CA ALA A 84 3.84 -20.81 -7.19
C ALA A 84 3.15 -21.34 -5.92
N ASN A 85 3.94 -21.87 -4.98
CA ASN A 85 3.43 -22.37 -3.70
C ASN A 85 2.74 -21.27 -2.88
N LEU A 86 3.27 -20.04 -2.87
CA LEU A 86 2.60 -18.93 -2.18
C LEU A 86 1.24 -18.59 -2.80
N ILE A 87 1.13 -18.61 -4.13
CA ILE A 87 -0.15 -18.39 -4.82
C ILE A 87 -1.11 -19.55 -4.54
N GLU A 88 -0.63 -20.79 -4.56
CA GLU A 88 -1.43 -21.97 -4.22
C GLU A 88 -1.92 -21.93 -2.77
N GLU A 89 -1.08 -21.55 -1.81
CA GLU A 89 -1.46 -21.36 -0.41
C GLU A 89 -2.50 -20.25 -0.24
N ILE A 90 -2.37 -19.14 -0.98
CA ILE A 90 -3.41 -18.10 -1.05
C ILE A 90 -4.71 -18.73 -1.58
N VAL A 91 -4.71 -19.40 -2.73
CA VAL A 91 -5.95 -19.97 -3.27
C VAL A 91 -6.56 -21.01 -2.31
N ALA A 92 -5.75 -21.88 -1.73
CA ALA A 92 -6.16 -22.90 -0.78
C ALA A 92 -6.77 -22.30 0.50
N LEU A 93 -6.27 -21.17 0.99
CA LEU A 93 -6.80 -20.51 2.18
C LEU A 93 -8.28 -20.10 1.99
N TRP A 94 -8.64 -19.56 0.83
CA TRP A 94 -10.01 -19.14 0.56
C TRP A 94 -10.91 -20.32 0.18
N LEU A 95 -10.38 -21.35 -0.49
CA LEU A 95 -11.17 -22.55 -0.83
C LEU A 95 -11.44 -23.43 0.39
N ASN A 96 -10.43 -23.70 1.22
CA ASN A 96 -10.50 -24.68 2.30
C ASN A 96 -10.85 -24.06 3.66
N ASN A 97 -10.51 -22.77 3.85
CA ASN A 97 -10.70 -22.09 5.12
C ASN A 97 -11.50 -20.79 4.97
N ARG A 98 -12.31 -20.67 3.90
CA ARG A 98 -13.27 -19.58 3.68
C ARG A 98 -13.80 -19.03 5.00
N PRO A 99 -13.80 -17.71 5.27
CA PRO A 99 -14.07 -17.17 6.60
C PRO A 99 -15.56 -17.30 6.99
N THR A 100 -16.03 -18.50 7.33
CA THR A 100 -17.37 -18.77 7.87
C THR A 100 -17.35 -18.71 9.40
N ALA A 101 -18.50 -18.84 10.06
CA ALA A 101 -18.57 -18.81 11.52
C ALA A 101 -17.69 -19.90 12.19
N SER A 102 -17.58 -21.10 11.60
CA SER A 102 -16.80 -22.21 12.16
C SER A 102 -15.31 -22.15 11.81
N THR A 103 -14.95 -21.58 10.67
CA THR A 103 -13.57 -21.52 10.16
C THR A 103 -12.89 -20.17 10.39
N PHE A 104 -13.61 -19.19 10.95
CA PHE A 104 -13.14 -17.80 11.14
C PHE A 104 -11.75 -17.71 11.78
N TRP A 105 -11.55 -18.39 12.91
CA TRP A 105 -10.28 -18.38 13.63
C TRP A 105 -9.16 -19.07 12.86
N GLN A 106 -9.48 -20.17 12.16
CA GLN A 106 -8.53 -20.89 11.34
C GLN A 106 -8.09 -20.03 10.15
N PHE A 107 -9.03 -19.36 9.48
CA PHE A 107 -8.74 -18.43 8.38
C PHE A 107 -7.71 -17.39 8.79
N TYR A 108 -7.95 -16.65 9.87
CA TYR A 108 -7.03 -15.58 10.30
C TYR A 108 -5.69 -16.11 10.81
N ARG A 109 -5.66 -17.32 11.40
CA ARG A 109 -4.41 -17.97 11.78
C ARG A 109 -3.56 -18.31 10.56
N GLU A 110 -4.15 -18.93 9.55
CA GLU A 110 -3.44 -19.32 8.32
C GLU A 110 -3.09 -18.08 7.48
N LEU A 111 -3.97 -17.07 7.39
CA LEU A 111 -3.69 -15.76 6.79
C LEU A 111 -2.45 -15.10 7.44
N GLY A 112 -2.35 -15.17 8.76
CA GLY A 112 -1.20 -14.69 9.50
C GLY A 112 0.10 -15.38 9.06
N LYS A 113 0.12 -16.71 8.96
CA LYS A 113 1.30 -17.45 8.50
C LYS A 113 1.68 -17.12 7.06
N LEU A 114 0.69 -17.08 6.18
CA LEU A 114 0.86 -16.78 4.76
C LEU A 114 1.43 -15.38 4.55
N SER A 115 0.88 -14.40 5.28
CA SER A 115 1.37 -13.03 5.26
C SER A 115 2.84 -12.94 5.70
N LYS A 116 3.28 -13.75 6.67
CA LYS A 116 4.69 -13.83 7.07
C LYS A 116 5.58 -14.26 5.90
N SER A 117 5.23 -15.38 5.26
CA SER A 117 5.97 -15.93 4.12
C SER A 117 6.00 -14.94 2.95
N TRP A 118 4.86 -14.31 2.66
CA TRP A 118 4.73 -13.28 1.63
C TRP A 118 5.64 -12.08 1.89
N HIS A 119 5.66 -11.54 3.11
CA HIS A 119 6.53 -10.42 3.46
C HIS A 119 8.02 -10.81 3.45
N GLN A 120 8.37 -12.05 3.80
CA GLN A 120 9.74 -12.54 3.69
C GLN A 120 10.22 -12.57 2.24
N VAL A 121 9.40 -13.07 1.31
CA VAL A 121 9.72 -13.06 -0.13
C VAL A 121 9.84 -11.64 -0.67
N ASN A 122 8.92 -10.74 -0.31
CA ASN A 122 9.02 -9.33 -0.68
C ASN A 122 10.32 -8.68 -0.19
N ARG A 123 10.78 -8.98 1.04
CA ARG A 123 12.07 -8.49 1.53
C ARG A 123 13.24 -8.99 0.71
N GLN A 124 13.22 -10.27 0.32
CA GLN A 124 14.27 -10.83 -0.52
C GLN A 124 14.30 -10.18 -1.91
N MET A 125 13.13 -9.88 -2.49
CA MET A 125 13.04 -9.11 -3.74
C MET A 125 13.57 -7.68 -3.56
N CYS A 126 13.21 -7.02 -2.45
CA CYS A 126 13.75 -5.70 -2.11
C CYS A 126 15.27 -5.71 -2.01
N ASP A 127 15.83 -6.64 -1.24
CA ASP A 127 17.27 -6.74 -1.03
C ASP A 127 17.99 -7.01 -2.35
N ALA A 128 17.46 -7.90 -3.21
CA ALA A 128 18.03 -8.20 -4.52
C ALA A 128 18.18 -6.97 -5.42
N VAL A 129 17.24 -6.03 -5.35
CA VAL A 129 17.28 -4.80 -6.14
C VAL A 129 18.12 -3.73 -5.45
N LEU A 130 17.82 -3.43 -4.18
CA LEU A 130 18.41 -2.30 -3.45
C LEU A 130 19.88 -2.49 -3.11
N THR A 131 20.35 -3.73 -2.98
CA THR A 131 21.76 -4.02 -2.72
C THR A 131 22.59 -4.15 -4.01
N ASN A 132 21.93 -4.36 -5.16
CA ASN A 132 22.59 -4.43 -6.45
C ASN A 132 22.92 -3.02 -6.97
N ARG A 133 24.18 -2.60 -6.75
CA ARG A 133 24.66 -1.27 -7.13
C ARG A 133 24.63 -1.01 -8.64
N GLU A 134 24.93 -2.02 -9.44
CA GLU A 134 24.95 -1.91 -10.89
C GLU A 134 23.52 -1.69 -11.41
N LEU A 135 22.57 -2.51 -10.95
CA LEU A 135 21.17 -2.36 -11.30
C LEU A 135 20.62 -1.01 -10.84
N MET A 136 20.87 -0.59 -9.60
CA MET A 136 20.40 0.71 -9.11
C MET A 136 21.01 1.89 -9.87
N ALA A 137 22.29 1.80 -10.26
CA ALA A 137 22.93 2.83 -11.09
C ALA A 137 22.34 2.86 -12.51
N HIS A 138 22.08 1.69 -13.10
CA HIS A 138 21.42 1.55 -14.39
C HIS A 138 20.00 2.14 -14.37
N LEU A 139 19.20 1.80 -13.36
CA LEU A 139 17.84 2.34 -13.18
C LEU A 139 17.86 3.86 -12.98
N GLN A 140 18.83 4.40 -12.22
CA GLN A 140 18.99 5.84 -12.04
C GLN A 140 19.38 6.54 -13.35
N GLY A 141 20.30 5.95 -14.13
CA GLY A 141 20.78 6.50 -15.40
C GLY A 141 19.75 6.42 -16.53
N SER A 142 18.76 5.53 -16.41
CA SER A 142 17.70 5.31 -17.41
C SER A 142 16.68 6.45 -17.50
N GLY A 143 16.68 7.41 -16.57
CA GLY A 143 15.85 8.62 -16.67
C GLY A 143 14.34 8.36 -16.65
N TYR A 144 13.87 7.56 -15.69
CA TYR A 144 12.43 7.35 -15.49
C TYR A 144 11.73 8.62 -14.96
N ASP A 145 10.48 8.83 -15.34
CA ASP A 145 9.63 9.95 -14.90
C ASP A 145 8.67 9.56 -13.77
N LEU A 146 8.32 8.28 -13.66
CA LEU A 146 7.33 7.75 -12.72
C LEU A 146 7.60 6.27 -12.42
N LEU A 147 7.38 5.85 -11.18
CA LEU A 147 7.28 4.44 -10.81
C LEU A 147 5.81 4.04 -10.53
N LEU A 148 5.28 3.09 -11.30
CA LEU A 148 3.99 2.45 -11.03
C LEU A 148 4.21 1.17 -10.24
N SER A 149 3.69 1.09 -9.02
CA SER A 149 3.86 -0.06 -8.13
C SER A 149 2.51 -0.70 -7.83
N ASP A 150 2.47 -2.02 -7.68
CA ASP A 150 1.36 -2.66 -6.98
C ASP A 150 1.66 -2.74 -5.48
N PRO A 151 0.75 -2.29 -4.58
CA PRO A 151 1.01 -2.26 -3.15
C PRO A 151 0.98 -3.65 -2.49
N VAL A 152 0.57 -4.72 -3.18
CA VAL A 152 0.61 -6.10 -2.65
C VAL A 152 2.04 -6.64 -2.58
N THR A 153 2.89 -6.26 -3.54
CA THR A 153 4.33 -6.56 -3.53
C THR A 153 5.09 -5.32 -3.06
N LEU A 154 5.40 -5.26 -1.77
CA LEU A 154 6.13 -4.15 -1.16
C LEU A 154 7.55 -4.06 -1.72
N CYS A 155 7.92 -2.90 -2.24
CA CYS A 155 9.28 -2.38 -2.42
C CYS A 155 9.32 -1.21 -3.40
N GLY A 156 8.35 -1.17 -4.33
CA GLY A 156 8.37 -0.21 -5.43
C GLY A 156 8.42 1.24 -4.94
N ASP A 157 7.77 1.54 -3.83
CA ASP A 157 7.87 2.81 -3.12
C ASP A 157 9.28 3.09 -2.57
N LEU A 158 9.94 2.10 -1.97
CA LEU A 158 11.32 2.24 -1.50
C LEU A 158 12.33 2.42 -2.64
N VAL A 159 12.14 1.69 -3.74
CA VAL A 159 12.92 1.85 -4.98
C VAL A 159 12.69 3.25 -5.55
N ALA A 160 11.45 3.71 -5.64
CA ALA A 160 11.12 5.06 -6.09
C ALA A 160 11.80 6.13 -5.24
N LEU A 161 11.77 5.99 -3.90
CA LEU A 161 12.45 6.91 -2.99
C LEU A 161 13.96 6.94 -3.19
N LYS A 162 14.58 5.78 -3.47
CA LYS A 162 16.02 5.70 -3.78
C LYS A 162 16.37 6.32 -5.13
N LEU A 163 15.50 6.17 -6.11
CA LEU A 163 15.65 6.74 -7.45
C LEU A 163 15.23 8.22 -7.53
N ALA A 164 14.67 8.77 -6.45
CA ALA A 164 14.04 10.09 -6.38
C ALA A 164 12.91 10.29 -7.41
N LEU A 165 12.14 9.24 -7.66
CA LEU A 165 11.00 9.24 -8.59
C LEU A 165 9.69 9.54 -7.86
N PRO A 166 8.74 10.24 -8.51
CA PRO A 166 7.36 10.13 -8.09
C PRO A 166 6.88 8.69 -8.31
N PHE A 167 5.94 8.23 -7.48
CA PHE A 167 5.39 6.89 -7.64
C PHE A 167 3.88 6.86 -7.39
N MET A 168 3.21 5.87 -7.98
CA MET A 168 1.78 5.65 -7.90
C MET A 168 1.49 4.18 -7.60
N TYR A 169 0.42 3.92 -6.84
CA TYR A 169 -0.08 2.56 -6.62
C TYR A 169 -1.15 2.18 -7.63
N SER A 170 -1.11 0.95 -8.15
CA SER A 170 -2.13 0.37 -9.03
C SER A 170 -3.44 0.02 -8.31
N LEU A 171 -3.38 -0.13 -6.98
CA LEU A 171 -4.49 -0.56 -6.13
C LEU A 171 -4.70 0.42 -4.97
N ARG A 172 -5.96 0.60 -4.58
CA ARG A 172 -6.38 1.58 -3.57
C ARG A 172 -6.74 0.99 -2.20
N PHE A 173 -6.79 -0.34 -2.02
CA PHE A 173 -7.22 -0.91 -0.74
C PHE A 173 -6.14 -1.74 -0.05
N SER A 174 -6.07 -1.60 1.26
CA SER A 174 -5.37 -2.52 2.17
C SER A 174 -6.37 -3.48 2.85
N PRO A 175 -5.92 -4.63 3.39
CA PRO A 175 -6.74 -5.49 4.24
C PRO A 175 -7.45 -4.67 5.34
N ALA A 176 -8.74 -4.91 5.56
CA ALA A 176 -9.62 -4.15 6.46
C ALA A 176 -9.55 -2.62 6.30
N SER A 177 -9.14 -2.15 5.12
CA SER A 177 -8.88 -0.74 4.85
C SER A 177 -8.00 -0.08 5.91
N THR A 178 -7.05 -0.82 6.49
CA THR A 178 -6.22 -0.37 7.62
C THR A 178 -5.44 0.90 7.30
N VAL A 179 -4.75 0.95 6.15
CA VAL A 179 -4.00 2.14 5.72
C VAL A 179 -4.94 3.31 5.45
N GLU A 180 -6.07 3.06 4.80
CA GLU A 180 -7.05 4.08 4.43
C GLU A 180 -7.70 4.70 5.68
N ARG A 181 -8.05 3.87 6.68
CA ARG A 181 -8.62 4.33 7.96
C ARG A 181 -7.60 5.05 8.83
N HIS A 182 -6.43 4.47 9.02
CA HIS A 182 -5.46 4.98 10.00
C HIS A 182 -4.55 6.07 9.43
N CYS A 183 -4.11 5.94 8.19
CA CYS A 183 -3.21 6.88 7.51
C CYS A 183 -3.99 7.85 6.62
N GLY A 184 -4.93 7.34 5.82
CA GLY A 184 -5.78 8.16 4.94
C GLY A 184 -6.89 8.92 5.66
N LYS A 185 -7.17 8.60 6.93
CA LYS A 185 -8.27 9.16 7.73
C LYS A 185 -9.64 9.00 7.06
N ILE A 186 -9.80 8.01 6.20
CA ILE A 186 -11.07 7.68 5.55
C ILE A 186 -11.93 6.91 6.56
N PRO A 187 -13.12 7.42 6.93
CA PRO A 187 -14.01 6.68 7.82
C PRO A 187 -14.50 5.41 7.12
N ALA A 188 -14.30 4.26 7.77
CA ALA A 188 -14.88 2.98 7.37
C ALA A 188 -15.42 2.30 8.64
N PRO A 189 -16.63 2.68 9.07
CA PRO A 189 -17.24 2.18 10.28
C PRO A 189 -17.61 0.69 10.10
N PRO A 190 -17.11 -0.19 10.98
CA PRO A 190 -17.30 -1.63 10.85
C PRO A 190 -18.75 -2.10 10.90
N SER A 191 -19.69 -1.27 11.33
CA SER A 191 -21.09 -1.64 11.38
C SER A 191 -21.73 -1.73 10.00
N TYR A 192 -21.27 -0.98 8.98
CA TYR A 192 -21.88 -0.97 7.64
C TYR A 192 -20.88 -0.98 6.48
N THR A 193 -19.59 -0.80 6.74
CA THR A 193 -18.54 -1.01 5.74
C THR A 193 -17.92 -2.39 5.95
N PRO A 194 -18.03 -3.33 4.99
CA PRO A 194 -17.39 -4.63 5.11
C PRO A 194 -15.86 -4.49 5.10
N ALA A 195 -15.18 -5.19 5.99
CA ALA A 195 -13.72 -5.27 5.99
C ALA A 195 -13.27 -5.87 4.65
N ALA A 196 -12.31 -5.22 3.98
CA ALA A 196 -11.73 -5.79 2.78
C ALA A 196 -11.25 -7.23 3.04
N LEU A 197 -11.50 -8.12 2.08
CA LEU A 197 -11.19 -9.56 2.15
C LEU A 197 -12.02 -10.40 3.16
N SER A 198 -13.07 -9.84 3.78
CA SER A 198 -13.93 -10.58 4.72
C SER A 198 -15.07 -11.39 4.07
N GLU A 199 -15.25 -11.25 2.76
CA GLU A 199 -16.39 -11.76 1.97
C GLU A 199 -17.78 -11.24 2.39
N LEU A 200 -17.83 -10.17 3.19
CA LEU A 200 -19.07 -9.51 3.57
C LEU A 200 -19.45 -8.44 2.55
N THR A 201 -20.75 -8.11 2.52
CA THR A 201 -21.31 -7.03 1.71
C THR A 201 -21.68 -5.82 2.59
N ASP A 202 -22.15 -4.74 1.99
CA ASP A 202 -22.74 -3.59 2.70
C ASP A 202 -24.09 -3.93 3.39
N HIS A 203 -24.75 -4.99 2.91
CA HIS A 203 -25.93 -5.57 3.55
C HIS A 203 -25.54 -6.70 4.52
N MET A 204 -25.44 -6.38 5.82
CA MET A 204 -25.09 -7.32 6.89
C MET A 204 -26.18 -7.46 7.96
N SER A 205 -26.48 -8.70 8.34
CA SER A 205 -27.22 -9.05 9.56
C SER A 205 -26.43 -8.68 10.82
N PHE A 206 -27.08 -8.76 11.99
CA PHE A 206 -26.41 -8.46 13.27
C PHE A 206 -25.17 -9.35 13.52
N GLY A 207 -25.27 -10.66 13.25
CA GLY A 207 -24.14 -11.58 13.42
C GLY A 207 -22.98 -11.30 12.45
N GLU A 208 -23.30 -10.94 11.20
CA GLU A 208 -22.28 -10.55 10.22
C GLU A 208 -21.58 -9.25 10.60
N ARG A 209 -22.28 -8.30 11.22
CA ARG A 209 -21.66 -7.07 11.77
C ARG A 209 -20.68 -7.38 12.90
N ILE A 210 -21.01 -8.32 13.79
CA ILE A 210 -20.08 -8.78 14.83
C ILE A 210 -18.84 -9.43 14.18
N LYS A 211 -19.05 -10.34 13.23
CA LYS A 211 -17.96 -10.97 12.45
C LYS A 211 -17.09 -9.92 11.75
N ASN A 212 -17.70 -8.86 11.21
CA ASN A 212 -17.01 -7.78 10.54
C ASN A 212 -16.12 -6.99 11.52
N ILE A 213 -16.66 -6.60 12.68
CA ILE A 213 -15.90 -5.92 13.74
C ILE A 213 -14.68 -6.76 14.16
N LEU A 214 -14.86 -8.06 14.37
CA LEU A 214 -13.75 -8.97 14.67
C LEU A 214 -12.74 -9.05 13.53
N SER A 215 -13.20 -9.05 12.28
CA SER A 215 -12.35 -9.06 11.08
C SER A 215 -11.47 -7.81 11.01
N TYR A 216 -12.02 -6.62 11.28
CA TYR A 216 -11.25 -5.38 11.36
C TYR A 216 -10.11 -5.50 12.39
N HIS A 217 -10.40 -5.95 13.60
CA HIS A 217 -9.40 -6.07 14.66
C HIS A 217 -8.31 -7.11 14.34
N LEU A 218 -8.67 -8.26 13.80
CA LEU A 218 -7.72 -9.31 13.45
C LEU A 218 -6.82 -8.90 12.29
N GLN A 219 -7.40 -8.31 11.24
CA GLN A 219 -6.62 -7.81 10.11
C GLN A 219 -5.73 -6.64 10.52
N ASP A 220 -6.21 -5.72 11.37
CA ASP A 220 -5.39 -4.64 11.93
C ASP A 220 -4.20 -5.19 12.69
N TYR A 221 -4.40 -6.21 13.54
CA TYR A 221 -3.32 -6.83 14.29
C TYR A 221 -2.28 -7.50 13.37
N ILE A 222 -2.74 -8.31 12.41
CA ILE A 222 -1.86 -8.97 11.42
C ILE A 222 -1.08 -7.91 10.64
N PHE A 223 -1.78 -6.92 10.10
CA PHE A 223 -1.18 -5.87 9.27
C PHE A 223 -0.17 -5.02 10.06
N GLN A 224 -0.52 -4.57 11.26
CA GLN A 224 0.37 -3.77 12.13
C GLN A 224 1.65 -4.53 12.49
N ARG A 225 1.55 -5.84 12.76
CA ARG A 225 2.71 -6.67 13.07
C ARG A 225 3.75 -6.62 11.94
N TYR A 226 3.31 -6.74 10.69
CA TYR A 226 4.19 -6.69 9.53
C TYR A 226 4.64 -5.28 9.19
N TRP A 227 3.75 -4.29 9.28
CA TRP A 227 4.10 -2.90 9.03
C TRP A 227 5.18 -2.39 9.97
N GLY A 228 5.12 -2.73 11.27
CA GLY A 228 6.18 -2.38 12.21
C GLY A 228 7.53 -3.01 11.84
N GLU A 229 7.51 -4.23 11.30
CA GLU A 229 8.68 -4.90 10.76
C GLU A 229 9.23 -4.17 9.52
N TRP A 230 8.36 -3.71 8.62
CA TRP A 230 8.74 -2.93 7.44
C TRP A 230 9.25 -1.53 7.78
N ASP A 231 8.67 -0.84 8.77
CA ASP A 231 9.15 0.46 9.25
C ASP A 231 10.62 0.38 9.70
N ILE A 232 11.00 -0.69 10.40
CA ILE A 232 12.40 -0.96 10.78
C ILE A 232 13.28 -1.16 9.55
N TYR A 233 12.81 -1.95 8.58
CA TYR A 233 13.54 -2.21 7.34
C TYR A 233 13.75 -0.93 6.51
N TYR A 234 12.71 -0.13 6.32
CA TYR A 234 12.75 1.14 5.59
C TYR A 234 13.71 2.12 6.25
N SER A 235 13.63 2.20 7.59
CA SER A 235 14.52 3.07 8.36
C SER A 235 15.99 2.67 8.20
N LYS A 236 16.29 1.37 8.16
CA LYS A 236 17.64 0.84 7.90
C LYS A 236 18.13 1.21 6.51
N ILE A 237 17.30 1.02 5.47
CA ILE A 237 17.69 1.28 4.08
C ILE A 237 17.88 2.77 3.81
N LEU A 238 17.04 3.64 4.39
CA LEU A 238 17.06 5.08 4.15
C LEU A 238 17.99 5.84 5.10
N GLY A 239 18.47 5.20 6.17
CA GLY A 239 19.33 5.84 7.18
C GLY A 239 18.64 6.92 8.00
N LYS A 240 17.30 6.97 7.98
CA LYS A 240 16.47 7.90 8.75
C LYS A 240 15.18 7.18 9.17
N LEU A 241 14.63 7.55 10.33
CA LEU A 241 13.33 7.02 10.76
C LEU A 241 12.28 7.47 9.73
N LEU A 242 11.73 6.50 9.00
CA LEU A 242 10.63 6.73 8.08
C LEU A 242 9.58 5.65 8.32
N LEU A 243 8.37 6.10 8.64
CA LEU A 243 7.22 5.21 8.77
C LEU A 243 6.59 5.04 7.39
N LEU A 244 6.27 3.82 6.99
CA LEU A 244 5.55 3.54 5.76
C LEU A 244 4.19 4.25 5.71
N ALA A 245 3.62 4.49 6.89
CA ALA A 245 2.43 5.30 7.09
C ALA A 245 2.59 6.76 6.59
N GLU A 246 3.78 7.34 6.74
CA GLU A 246 4.08 8.69 6.23
C GLU A 246 4.21 8.69 4.70
N ILE A 247 4.79 7.64 4.12
CA ILE A 247 4.87 7.42 2.68
C ILE A 247 3.45 7.32 2.10
N THR A 248 2.63 6.41 2.64
CA THR A 248 1.26 6.17 2.18
C THR A 248 0.33 7.37 2.37
N HIS A 249 0.49 8.12 3.47
CA HIS A 249 -0.25 9.37 3.68
C HIS A 249 0.12 10.44 2.65
N ALA A 250 1.40 10.60 2.32
CA ALA A 250 1.85 11.55 1.30
C ALA A 250 1.27 11.22 -0.09
N ILE A 251 1.15 9.94 -0.43
CA ILE A 251 0.52 9.48 -1.68
C ILE A 251 -0.97 9.85 -1.70
N HIS A 252 -1.69 9.61 -0.60
CA HIS A 252 -3.13 9.88 -0.54
C HIS A 252 -3.44 11.36 -0.82
N ILE A 253 -2.65 12.27 -0.22
CA ILE A 253 -2.77 13.71 -0.46
C ILE A 253 -2.42 14.07 -1.91
N GLY A 254 -1.37 13.45 -2.48
CA GLY A 254 -0.96 13.68 -3.87
C GLY A 254 -2.04 13.29 -4.90
N LEU A 255 -2.77 12.19 -4.65
CA LEU A 255 -3.87 11.74 -5.51
C LEU A 255 -5.12 12.63 -5.41
N GLN A 256 -5.45 13.11 -4.20
CA GLN A 256 -6.60 14.00 -4.01
C GLN A 256 -6.41 15.37 -4.68
N THR A 257 -5.20 15.92 -4.65
CA THR A 257 -4.91 17.20 -5.31
C THR A 257 -4.92 17.11 -6.84
N GLN A 258 -4.56 15.95 -7.42
CA GLN A 258 -4.71 15.68 -8.86
C GLN A 258 -6.19 15.53 -9.27
N SER A 259 -7.00 14.86 -8.44
CA SER A 259 -8.44 14.70 -8.68
C SER A 259 -9.22 16.02 -8.60
N LEU A 260 -8.81 16.97 -7.76
CA LEU A 260 -9.44 18.28 -7.61
C LEU A 260 -8.90 19.34 -8.60
N GLY A 261 -7.91 18.99 -9.42
CA GLY A 261 -7.15 19.93 -10.24
C GLY A 261 -7.02 19.51 -11.71
N ALA A 262 -8.13 19.21 -12.39
CA ALA A 262 -8.16 19.11 -13.85
C ALA A 262 -8.01 20.51 -14.51
N LYS A 263 -6.83 21.14 -14.33
CA LYS A 263 -6.31 22.30 -15.08
C LYS A 263 -4.91 22.72 -14.60
N VAL A 264 -4.04 21.78 -14.24
CA VAL A 264 -2.62 22.10 -14.00
C VAL A 264 -1.76 21.17 -14.83
N GLN A 265 -1.19 21.76 -15.86
CA GLN A 265 -0.15 21.24 -16.73
C GLN A 265 0.84 20.39 -15.93
N VAL A 266 0.94 19.10 -16.27
CA VAL A 266 1.81 18.13 -15.61
C VAL A 266 3.26 18.55 -15.83
N ARG A 267 3.79 19.39 -14.93
CA ARG A 267 5.23 19.51 -14.71
C ARG A 267 5.60 18.43 -13.71
N THR A 268 6.35 17.44 -14.17
CA THR A 268 7.01 16.33 -13.44
C THR A 268 7.80 16.75 -12.18
N LYS A 269 7.97 18.05 -11.91
CA LYS A 269 8.53 18.59 -10.65
C LYS A 269 7.53 18.75 -9.50
N ALA A 270 6.21 18.67 -9.74
CA ALA A 270 5.22 18.98 -8.72
C ALA A 270 5.19 17.95 -7.58
N VAL A 271 5.35 16.65 -7.87
CA VAL A 271 5.30 15.60 -6.85
C VAL A 271 6.46 15.69 -5.85
N LEU A 272 7.67 16.04 -6.31
CA LEU A 272 8.83 16.29 -5.44
C LEU A 272 8.64 17.49 -4.50
N ASN A 273 7.81 18.48 -4.89
CA ASN A 273 7.47 19.63 -4.06
C ASN A 273 6.40 19.33 -2.99
N PHE A 274 5.65 18.22 -3.13
CA PHE A 274 4.66 17.79 -2.13
C PHE A 274 5.26 16.91 -1.03
N PHE A 275 6.47 16.36 -1.25
CA PHE A 275 7.26 15.78 -0.17
C PHE A 275 7.84 16.92 0.68
N PRO A 276 7.61 16.95 2.01
CA PRO A 276 8.22 17.96 2.85
C PRO A 276 9.75 17.98 2.64
N PRO A 277 10.42 19.15 2.71
CA PRO A 277 11.83 19.27 2.34
C PRO A 277 12.84 18.43 3.16
N LYS A 278 12.36 17.64 4.13
CA LYS A 278 13.10 16.64 4.94
C LYS A 278 13.14 15.24 4.29
N TYR A 279 12.29 14.98 3.29
CA TYR A 279 12.16 13.68 2.64
C TYR A 279 13.05 13.54 1.40
N LEU A 280 13.42 14.67 0.78
CA LEU A 280 14.44 14.75 -0.29
C LEU A 280 15.86 14.54 0.29
N PRO A 281 16.77 13.84 -0.41
CA PRO A 281 18.18 13.79 -0.02
C PRO A 281 18.77 15.20 -0.11
N ARG A 282 19.19 15.76 1.04
CA ARG A 282 19.86 17.08 1.10
C ARG A 282 21.37 16.90 1.21
N GLY A 283 22.09 17.51 0.29
CA GLY A 283 23.42 18.04 0.55
C GLY A 283 23.38 19.00 1.75
N GLU A 284 24.43 18.94 2.56
CA GLU A 284 24.54 19.58 3.88
C GLU A 284 24.02 21.03 3.93
N LYS A 285 23.11 21.32 4.89
CA LYS A 285 23.35 22.25 6.02
C LYS A 285 22.09 22.56 6.86
N LYS A 286 22.36 22.52 8.17
CA LYS A 286 21.81 23.20 9.36
C LYS A 286 20.36 22.96 9.83
N LYS A 287 20.32 22.58 11.12
CA LYS A 287 19.20 22.36 12.05
C LYS A 287 18.26 23.57 12.17
N LYS A 288 16.95 23.31 12.17
CA LYS A 288 15.97 24.04 12.99
C LYS A 288 15.11 23.04 13.76
N LYS A 289 15.07 23.19 15.09
CA LYS A 289 14.16 22.51 16.01
C LYS A 289 12.75 23.07 15.81
N GLY A 290 11.76 22.19 15.67
CA GLY A 290 10.33 22.51 15.62
C GLY A 290 9.55 21.21 15.69
N GLY A 291 8.71 21.07 16.73
CA GLY A 291 7.98 19.86 17.08
C GLY A 291 7.03 19.38 15.97
N TYR A 292 6.95 18.07 15.80
CA TYR A 292 5.97 17.42 14.92
C TYR A 292 5.07 16.54 15.78
N GLU A 293 3.77 16.81 15.72
CA GLU A 293 2.73 15.87 16.14
C GLU A 293 2.77 14.62 15.26
N ARG A 294 2.78 13.45 15.90
CA ARG A 294 2.83 12.13 15.25
C ARG A 294 1.47 11.81 14.61
N LEU A 295 1.36 11.99 13.29
CA LEU A 295 0.11 11.85 12.52
C LEU A 295 -0.36 10.40 12.28
N CYS A 296 0.52 9.41 12.46
CA CYS A 296 0.18 7.99 12.39
C CYS A 296 0.61 7.28 13.68
N ARG A 297 -0.30 7.14 14.65
CA ARG A 297 -0.18 6.10 15.68
C ARG A 297 -1.18 5.00 15.34
N TYR A 298 -0.66 3.81 15.06
CA TYR A 298 -1.45 2.59 15.23
C TYR A 298 -1.81 2.52 16.73
N PRO A 299 -3.07 2.26 17.09
CA PRO A 299 -3.41 2.03 18.49
C PRO A 299 -2.59 0.83 18.97
N ALA A 300 -1.77 1.04 20.00
CA ALA A 300 -0.99 -0.04 20.58
C ALA A 300 -1.97 -1.12 21.09
N SER A 301 -1.80 -2.37 20.66
CA SER A 301 -2.48 -3.48 21.31
C SER A 301 -2.09 -3.48 22.79
N PRO A 302 -3.04 -3.58 23.74
CA PRO A 302 -2.71 -3.63 25.16
C PRO A 302 -1.82 -4.86 25.40
N GLY A 303 -0.56 -4.63 25.78
CA GLY A 303 0.32 -5.72 26.20
C GLY A 303 -0.17 -6.35 27.52
N PRO A 304 0.24 -7.58 27.87
CA PRO A 304 -0.24 -8.31 29.05
C PRO A 304 0.16 -7.70 30.42
N ARG A 305 0.65 -6.46 30.44
CA ARG A 305 1.26 -5.81 31.59
C ARG A 305 0.42 -4.65 32.17
N ALA A 306 -0.89 -4.62 31.87
CA ALA A 306 -1.86 -3.69 32.43
C ALA A 306 -2.96 -4.42 33.24
N LEU A 307 -2.56 -5.36 34.09
CA LEU A 307 -3.40 -5.94 35.15
C LEU A 307 -2.59 -5.96 36.45
N ARG A 308 -2.05 -4.79 36.82
CA ARG A 308 -1.45 -4.57 38.13
C ARG A 308 -1.36 -3.08 38.42
N ASP A 309 -2.51 -2.43 38.51
CA ASP A 309 -2.61 -1.33 39.46
C ASP A 309 -4.02 -1.19 40.05
N ARG A 310 -4.02 -0.84 41.32
CA ARG A 310 -5.04 -1.15 42.32
C ARG A 310 -6.31 -0.30 42.19
N GLY A 311 -7.43 -0.95 42.53
CA GLY A 311 -8.34 -0.45 43.57
C GLY A 311 -9.01 0.89 43.32
N LYS A 312 -10.05 0.90 42.48
CA LYS A 312 -11.14 1.90 42.50
C LYS A 312 -12.40 1.40 41.76
N GLY A 313 -12.76 0.13 42.00
CA GLY A 313 -13.85 -0.57 41.32
C GLY A 313 -14.84 -1.25 42.27
N ARG A 314 -15.00 -0.73 43.50
CA ARG A 314 -15.97 -1.25 44.49
C ARG A 314 -17.07 -0.28 44.90
N GLU A 315 -17.16 0.91 44.29
CA GLU A 315 -18.25 1.86 44.57
C GLU A 315 -19.24 2.05 43.40
N LEU A 316 -18.97 1.48 42.22
CA LEU A 316 -19.92 1.49 41.10
C LEU A 316 -20.78 0.21 40.98
N ALA A 317 -20.42 -0.87 41.69
CA ALA A 317 -21.21 -2.10 41.72
C ALA A 317 -22.36 -2.04 42.75
N ASP A 318 -22.19 -1.30 43.85
CA ASP A 318 -23.21 -1.19 44.91
C ASP A 318 -24.32 -0.16 44.60
N SER A 319 -24.09 0.76 43.66
CA SER A 319 -25.12 1.71 43.19
C SER A 319 -26.04 1.12 42.12
N PHE A 320 -25.67 0.02 41.46
CA PHE A 320 -26.49 -0.61 40.42
C PHE A 320 -27.46 -1.65 41.00
N ASN A 321 -27.13 -2.24 42.17
CA ASN A 321 -27.92 -3.32 42.78
C ASN A 321 -29.03 -2.85 43.73
N LYS A 322 -29.22 -1.53 43.91
CA LYS A 322 -30.34 -0.96 44.68
C LYS A 322 -31.50 -0.46 43.82
N ASN A 323 -31.33 -0.35 42.50
CA ASN A 323 -32.38 0.12 41.59
C ASN A 323 -33.10 -1.01 40.82
N THR A 324 -32.69 -2.27 40.98
CA THR A 324 -33.30 -3.44 40.33
C THR A 324 -34.24 -4.23 41.23
N THR A 325 -34.33 -3.92 42.53
CA THR A 325 -35.23 -4.60 43.48
C THR A 325 -36.49 -3.80 43.81
N GLN A 326 -36.72 -2.66 43.15
CA GLN A 326 -37.89 -1.80 43.39
C GLN A 326 -38.78 -1.60 42.15
N ARG A 327 -38.58 -2.40 41.09
CA ARG A 327 -39.36 -2.32 39.84
C ARG A 327 -39.92 -3.66 39.36
N SER A 328 -40.14 -4.59 40.28
CA SER A 328 -40.75 -5.91 40.02
C SER A 328 -41.89 -6.25 40.99
N GLU A 329 -42.53 -5.24 41.61
CA GLU A 329 -43.72 -5.41 42.47
C GLU A 329 -44.93 -4.55 42.06
N GLU A 330 -44.99 -4.04 40.81
CA GLU A 330 -46.16 -3.26 40.35
C GLU A 330 -46.75 -3.66 38.98
N GLU A 331 -46.39 -4.83 38.44
CA GLU A 331 -47.20 -5.49 37.39
C GLU A 331 -47.34 -6.98 37.74
N GLY A 332 -48.45 -7.30 38.41
CA GLY A 332 -48.88 -8.63 38.83
C GLY A 332 -50.23 -8.56 39.52
#